data_AF-A0A3D2KAJ4-F1
#
_entry.id   AF-A0A3D2KAJ4-F1
#
_cell.length_a   1.000
_cell.length_b   1.000
_cell.length_c   1.000
_cell.angle_alpha   90.00
_cell.angle_beta   90.00
_cell.angle_gamma   90.00
#
_symmetry.space_group_name_H-M   'P 1'
#
loop_
_entity.id
_entity.type
_entity.pdbx_description
1 polymer ?
#
loop_
_entity_poly.entity_id
_entity_poly.type
_entity_poly.pdbx_seq_one_letter_code
_entity_poly.pdbx_strand_id
1 'polypeptide(L)'
;MGGTDLVKKDGVFVCQTCGIKYSIEEARKMMIEGNVDVSGSTVKVDDSDKIENYLMMAKNAYDTGNQKETENYCNKIIETEPDNYQAWLLKGKAAGCQSTLRKIRIEEAVSAFNKELDNAPEEKLEETKKMGAEIIKLCLALMKLCCDNFVKDPSEENANEIEQFALLSQMYALKWLQGADRI
;
A
#
# COMPACT_ATOMS: atom_id res chain seq x y z
N MET A 1 37.61 9.16 -31.23
CA MET A 1 37.91 9.74 -29.91
C MET A 1 37.91 11.26 -30.06
N GLY A 2 36.84 11.93 -29.67
CA GLY A 2 36.75 13.40 -29.73
C GLY A 2 37.27 13.99 -28.44
N GLY A 3 38.41 14.69 -28.49
CA GLY A 3 38.95 15.42 -27.34
C GLY A 3 38.23 16.75 -27.16
N THR A 4 37.81 17.07 -25.94
CA THR A 4 37.16 18.34 -25.56
C THR A 4 38.15 19.51 -25.42
N ASP A 5 39.40 19.32 -25.83
CA ASP A 5 40.50 20.26 -25.60
C ASP A 5 40.63 21.24 -26.78
N LEU A 6 39.82 22.30 -26.76
CA LEU A 6 39.73 23.33 -27.79
C LEU A 6 40.43 24.62 -27.34
N VAL A 7 41.31 25.19 -28.18
CA VAL A 7 41.97 26.48 -27.91
C VAL A 7 41.56 27.51 -28.97
N LYS A 8 41.26 28.74 -28.54
CA LYS A 8 40.92 29.84 -29.44
C LYS A 8 42.18 30.43 -30.06
N LYS A 9 42.30 30.38 -31.39
CA LYS A 9 43.38 31.02 -32.17
C LYS A 9 42.76 31.73 -33.38
N ASP A 10 43.10 33.00 -33.59
CA ASP A 10 42.70 33.79 -34.76
C ASP A 10 41.20 33.76 -35.08
N GLY A 11 40.35 33.78 -34.04
CA GLY A 11 38.90 33.82 -34.18
C GLY A 11 38.22 32.47 -34.45
N VAL A 12 38.96 31.36 -34.48
CA VAL A 12 38.44 29.98 -34.59
C VAL A 12 38.90 29.12 -33.41
N PHE A 13 38.16 28.05 -33.11
CA PHE A 13 38.52 27.08 -32.07
C PHE A 13 39.23 25.89 -32.70
N VAL A 14 40.39 25.50 -32.16
CA VAL A 14 41.19 24.40 -32.71
C VAL A 14 41.33 23.30 -31.68
N CYS A 15 40.91 22.09 -32.02
CA CYS A 15 41.12 20.90 -31.19
C CYS A 15 42.61 20.58 -31.13
N GLN A 16 43.18 20.55 -29.93
CA GLN A 16 44.60 20.25 -29.74
C GLN A 16 44.94 18.80 -30.09
N THR A 17 43.95 17.89 -30.04
CA THR A 17 44.17 16.46 -30.31
C THR A 17 44.17 16.12 -31.80
N CYS A 18 43.29 16.74 -32.60
CA CYS A 18 43.12 16.38 -34.02
C CYS A 18 43.36 17.54 -35.00
N GLY A 19 43.56 18.77 -34.51
CA GLY A 19 43.85 19.94 -35.34
C GLY A 19 42.67 20.50 -36.12
N ILE A 20 41.47 19.92 -36.00
CA ILE A 20 40.26 20.43 -36.65
C ILE A 20 39.93 21.82 -36.12
N LYS A 21 39.62 22.73 -37.05
CA LYS A 21 39.22 24.11 -36.76
C LYS A 21 37.70 24.20 -36.83
N TYR A 22 37.12 24.81 -35.81
CA TYR A 22 35.70 25.07 -35.68
C TYR A 22 35.48 26.57 -35.67
N SER A 23 34.48 27.02 -36.41
CA SER A 23 33.97 28.38 -36.27
C SER A 23 33.36 28.59 -34.87
N ILE A 24 33.21 29.85 -34.48
CA ILE A 24 32.56 30.21 -33.20
C ILE A 24 31.13 29.66 -33.15
N GLU A 25 30.40 29.69 -34.27
CA GLU A 25 29.02 29.20 -34.34
C GLU A 25 28.94 27.66 -34.24
N GLU A 26 29.88 26.93 -34.86
CA GLU A 26 29.94 25.46 -34.75
C GLU A 26 30.31 24.99 -33.34
N ALA A 27 31.27 25.67 -32.70
CA ALA A 27 31.62 25.40 -31.31
C ALA A 27 30.45 25.74 -30.36
N ARG A 28 29.70 26.82 -30.63
CA ARG A 28 28.50 27.19 -29.87
C ARG A 28 27.39 26.15 -30.01
N LYS A 29 27.14 25.63 -31.22
CA LYS A 29 26.15 24.56 -31.42
C LYS A 29 26.48 23.30 -30.61
N MET A 30 27.75 22.89 -30.58
CA MET A 30 28.18 21.73 -29.77
C MET A 30 28.00 21.95 -28.25
N MET A 31 28.07 23.20 -27.76
CA MET A 31 27.80 23.52 -26.36
C MET A 31 26.29 23.55 -26.03
N ILE A 32 25.42 23.75 -27.01
CA ILE A 32 23.96 23.81 -26.82
C ILE A 32 23.34 22.41 -26.87
N GLU A 33 23.82 21.53 -27.77
CA GLU A 33 23.30 20.16 -27.90
C GLU A 33 23.84 19.19 -26.83
N GLY A 34 24.85 19.60 -26.06
CA GLY A 34 25.49 18.78 -25.04
C GLY A 34 24.97 18.98 -23.61
N ASN A 35 24.13 19.97 -23.35
CA ASN A 35 23.65 20.25 -21.99
C ASN A 35 22.24 19.68 -21.81
N VAL A 36 22.13 18.35 -21.68
CA VAL A 36 20.97 17.76 -21.02
C VAL A 36 21.09 18.19 -19.57
N ASP A 37 20.26 19.14 -19.16
CA ASP A 37 20.19 19.57 -17.78
C ASP A 37 19.64 18.40 -16.94
N VAL A 38 20.54 17.57 -16.42
CA VAL A 38 20.25 16.60 -15.37
C VAL A 38 20.29 17.31 -14.01
N SER A 39 19.89 18.59 -13.94
CA SER A 39 19.59 19.25 -12.66
C SER A 39 18.34 18.58 -12.09
N GLY A 40 18.57 17.48 -11.36
CA GLY A 40 17.76 16.87 -10.32
C GLY A 40 16.28 17.22 -10.26
N SER A 41 15.60 17.25 -11.41
CA SER A 41 14.16 17.46 -11.50
C SER A 41 13.62 16.12 -11.05
N THR A 42 13.42 16.01 -9.74
CA THR A 42 12.73 14.88 -9.15
C THR A 42 11.39 14.85 -9.85
N VAL A 43 11.24 13.93 -10.81
CA VAL A 43 9.99 13.67 -11.49
C VAL A 43 9.05 13.24 -10.38
N LYS A 44 8.26 14.19 -9.86
CA LYS A 44 7.17 13.88 -8.96
C LYS A 44 6.14 13.17 -9.83
N VAL A 45 6.18 11.84 -9.82
CA VAL A 45 5.16 11.02 -10.44
C VAL A 45 3.90 11.24 -9.60
N ASP A 46 2.93 11.94 -10.18
CA ASP A 46 1.60 12.09 -9.60
C ASP A 46 0.81 10.81 -9.91
N ASP A 47 0.72 9.92 -8.92
CA ASP A 47 -0.02 8.67 -9.01
C ASP A 47 -1.49 8.82 -8.54
N SER A 48 -1.99 10.04 -8.32
CA SER A 48 -3.33 10.28 -7.76
C SER A 48 -4.44 9.62 -8.59
N ASP A 49 -4.43 9.80 -9.91
CA ASP A 49 -5.40 9.17 -10.82
C ASP A 49 -5.36 7.64 -10.74
N LYS A 50 -4.17 7.08 -10.55
CA LYS A 50 -3.95 5.63 -10.47
C LYS A 50 -4.46 5.08 -9.14
N ILE A 51 -4.22 5.81 -8.04
CA ILE A 51 -4.75 5.49 -6.71
C ILE A 51 -6.28 5.51 -6.73
N GLU A 52 -6.89 6.54 -7.30
CA GLU A 52 -8.35 6.64 -7.41
C GLU A 52 -8.94 5.46 -8.20
N ASN A 53 -8.31 5.12 -9.33
CA ASN A 53 -8.72 3.97 -10.14
C ASN A 53 -8.61 2.66 -9.36
N TYR A 54 -7.51 2.41 -8.64
CA TYR A 54 -7.37 1.20 -7.82
C TYR A 54 -8.37 1.15 -6.67
N LEU A 55 -8.67 2.29 -6.06
CA LEU A 55 -9.64 2.37 -4.98
C LEU A 55 -11.06 2.05 -5.49
N MET A 56 -11.42 2.54 -6.69
CA MET A 56 -12.67 2.17 -7.36
C MET A 56 -12.72 0.66 -7.65
N MET A 57 -11.63 0.07 -8.16
CA MET A 57 -11.57 -1.38 -8.40
C MET A 57 -11.68 -2.20 -7.10
N ALA A 58 -11.04 -1.75 -6.02
CA ALA A 58 -11.13 -2.40 -4.71
C ALA A 58 -12.57 -2.37 -4.18
N LYS A 59 -13.27 -1.24 -4.29
CA LYS A 59 -14.68 -1.11 -3.90
C LYS A 59 -15.59 -2.03 -4.71
N ASN A 60 -15.45 -2.02 -6.04
CA ASN A 60 -16.23 -2.90 -6.92
C ASN A 60 -15.97 -4.39 -6.64
N ALA A 61 -14.71 -4.77 -6.40
CA ALA A 61 -14.36 -6.13 -6.01
C ALA A 61 -14.98 -6.51 -4.65
N TYR A 62 -14.98 -5.59 -3.69
CA TYR A 62 -15.57 -5.81 -2.38
C TYR A 62 -17.10 -6.00 -2.47
N ASP A 63 -17.78 -5.13 -3.21
CA ASP A 63 -19.24 -5.17 -3.39
C ASP A 63 -19.71 -6.44 -4.12
N THR A 64 -18.86 -7.01 -4.98
CA THR A 64 -19.10 -8.30 -5.66
C THR A 64 -18.62 -9.51 -4.86
N GLY A 65 -18.10 -9.30 -3.64
CA GLY A 65 -17.66 -10.36 -2.73
C GLY A 65 -16.28 -10.95 -3.06
N ASN A 66 -15.54 -10.39 -4.01
CA ASN A 66 -14.21 -10.86 -4.40
C ASN A 66 -13.12 -10.31 -3.46
N GLN A 67 -13.06 -10.87 -2.25
CA GLN A 67 -12.17 -10.40 -1.19
C GLN A 67 -10.67 -10.45 -1.57
N LYS A 68 -10.27 -11.46 -2.34
CA LYS A 68 -8.88 -11.58 -2.80
C LYS A 68 -8.50 -10.42 -3.71
N GLU A 69 -9.39 -10.05 -4.63
CA GLU A 69 -9.13 -8.95 -5.55
C GLU A 69 -9.24 -7.58 -4.87
N THR A 70 -10.16 -7.41 -3.91
CA THR A 70 -10.18 -6.25 -3.01
C THR A 70 -8.82 -6.05 -2.36
N GLU A 71 -8.29 -7.11 -1.74
CA GLU A 71 -7.00 -7.06 -1.08
C GLU A 71 -5.84 -6.74 -2.04
N ASN A 72 -5.86 -7.31 -3.25
CA ASN A 72 -4.85 -7.02 -4.28
C ASN A 72 -4.82 -5.54 -4.65
N TYR A 73 -5.97 -4.91 -4.88
CA TYR A 73 -6.03 -3.49 -5.19
C TYR A 73 -5.68 -2.61 -3.99
N CYS A 74 -6.11 -2.96 -2.78
CA CYS A 74 -5.69 -2.27 -1.57
C CYS A 74 -4.17 -2.29 -1.39
N ASN A 75 -3.51 -3.43 -1.62
CA ASN A 75 -2.05 -3.53 -1.53
C ASN A 75 -1.36 -2.59 -2.53
N LYS A 76 -1.84 -2.52 -3.78
CA LYS A 76 -1.30 -1.58 -4.79
C LYS A 76 -1.42 -0.11 -4.37
N ILE A 77 -2.52 0.27 -3.70
CA ILE A 77 -2.68 1.62 -3.16
C ILE A 77 -1.68 1.85 -2.03
N ILE A 78 -1.61 0.93 -1.06
CA ILE A 78 -0.75 1.03 0.12
C ILE A 78 0.74 1.05 -0.25
N GLU A 79 1.14 0.40 -1.34
CA GLU A 79 2.50 0.46 -1.89
C GLU A 79 2.90 1.88 -2.34
N THR A 80 1.94 2.70 -2.77
CA THR A 80 2.16 4.08 -3.23
C THR A 80 1.82 5.12 -2.16
N GLU A 81 0.72 4.91 -1.44
CA GLU A 81 0.20 5.78 -0.39
C GLU A 81 -0.04 4.94 0.88
N PRO A 82 1.00 4.75 1.72
CA PRO A 82 0.94 3.86 2.89
C PRO A 82 -0.06 4.30 3.96
N ASP A 83 -0.47 5.56 3.95
CA ASP A 83 -1.38 6.15 4.94
C ASP A 83 -2.83 6.28 4.41
N ASN A 84 -3.14 5.71 3.24
CA ASN A 84 -4.48 5.75 2.67
C ASN A 84 -5.48 4.96 3.54
N TYR A 85 -6.24 5.66 4.39
CA TYR A 85 -7.15 5.04 5.35
C TYR A 85 -8.23 4.18 4.67
N GLN A 86 -8.74 4.59 3.50
CA GLN A 86 -9.77 3.83 2.78
C GLN A 86 -9.26 2.48 2.28
N ALA A 87 -8.01 2.43 1.82
CA ALA A 87 -7.37 1.19 1.41
C ALA A 87 -7.18 0.25 2.62
N TRP A 88 -6.77 0.78 3.78
CA TRP A 88 -6.66 -0.01 5.01
C TRP A 88 -8.01 -0.54 5.51
N LEU A 89 -9.06 0.28 5.46
CA LEU A 89 -10.43 -0.13 5.80
C LEU A 89 -10.89 -1.32 4.94
N LEU A 90 -10.75 -1.21 3.62
CA LEU A 90 -11.15 -2.26 2.68
C LEU A 90 -10.29 -3.52 2.84
N LYS A 91 -8.98 -3.36 3.03
CA LYS A 91 -8.06 -4.47 3.29
C LYS A 91 -8.44 -5.23 4.57
N GLY A 92 -8.77 -4.51 5.65
CA GLY A 92 -9.18 -5.13 6.91
C GLY A 92 -10.44 -5.98 6.76
N LYS A 93 -11.47 -5.42 6.11
CA LYS A 93 -12.70 -6.17 5.78
C LYS A 93 -12.40 -7.41 4.94
N ALA A 94 -11.62 -7.25 3.87
CA ALA A 94 -11.28 -8.35 2.97
C ALA A 94 -10.45 -9.45 3.63
N ALA A 95 -9.46 -9.09 4.45
CA ALA A 95 -8.64 -10.05 5.18
C ALA A 95 -9.49 -10.84 6.18
N GLY A 96 -10.33 -10.14 6.96
CA GLY A 96 -11.24 -10.75 7.92
C GLY A 96 -12.18 -11.78 7.28
N CYS A 97 -12.85 -11.39 6.18
CA CYS A 97 -13.76 -12.26 5.43
C CYS A 97 -13.07 -13.48 4.79
N GLN A 98 -11.77 -13.43 4.53
CA GLN A 98 -10.99 -14.56 4.01
C GLN A 98 -10.52 -15.55 5.10
N SER A 99 -10.92 -15.34 6.36
CA SER A 99 -10.56 -16.25 7.45
C SER A 99 -11.18 -17.64 7.27
N THR A 100 -10.41 -18.66 7.62
CA THR A 100 -10.83 -20.06 7.68
C THR A 100 -10.28 -20.68 8.96
N LEU A 101 -10.75 -21.86 9.36
CA LEU A 101 -10.17 -22.59 10.51
C LEU A 101 -8.66 -22.85 10.35
N ARG A 102 -8.21 -23.11 9.11
CA ARG A 102 -6.78 -23.33 8.81
C ARG A 102 -5.95 -22.04 8.77
N LYS A 103 -6.60 -20.90 8.55
CA LYS A 103 -5.94 -19.60 8.40
C LYS A 103 -6.85 -18.49 8.92
N ILE A 104 -6.74 -18.22 10.21
CA ILE A 104 -7.46 -17.14 10.88
C ILE A 104 -6.74 -15.83 10.59
N ARG A 105 -7.45 -14.85 10.00
CA ARG A 105 -6.89 -13.55 9.60
C ARG A 105 -7.52 -12.37 10.36
N ILE A 106 -8.19 -12.64 11.47
CA ILE A 106 -8.86 -11.58 12.25
C ILE A 106 -7.85 -10.60 12.84
N GLU A 107 -6.67 -11.07 13.25
CA GLU A 107 -5.61 -10.17 13.70
C GLU A 107 -5.15 -9.19 12.62
N GLU A 108 -5.07 -9.67 11.37
CA GLU A 108 -4.73 -8.83 10.23
C GLU A 108 -5.81 -7.77 9.98
N ALA A 109 -7.08 -8.15 10.10
CA ALA A 109 -8.21 -7.23 10.03
C ALA A 109 -8.11 -6.14 11.11
N VAL A 110 -7.89 -6.52 12.38
CA VAL A 110 -7.72 -5.56 13.50
C VAL A 110 -6.54 -4.63 13.25
N SER A 111 -5.43 -5.15 12.75
CA SER A 111 -4.23 -4.35 12.46
C SER A 111 -4.47 -3.35 11.33
N ALA A 112 -5.20 -3.75 10.29
CA ALA A 112 -5.60 -2.88 9.20
C ALA A 112 -6.61 -1.80 9.67
N PHE A 113 -7.58 -2.15 10.52
CA PHE A 113 -8.49 -1.15 11.09
C PHE A 113 -7.78 -0.16 12.02
N ASN A 114 -6.77 -0.60 12.77
CA ASN A 114 -5.93 0.32 13.52
C ASN A 114 -5.15 1.28 12.60
N LYS A 115 -4.66 0.80 11.44
CA LYS A 115 -4.00 1.65 10.44
C LYS A 115 -4.95 2.62 9.75
N GLU A 116 -6.18 2.22 9.50
CA GLU A 116 -7.22 3.14 9.07
C GLU A 116 -7.44 4.20 10.15
N LEU A 117 -7.67 3.78 11.39
CA LEU A 117 -7.95 4.67 12.52
C LEU A 117 -6.84 5.70 12.75
N ASP A 118 -5.57 5.27 12.71
CA ASP A 118 -4.41 6.16 12.90
C ASP A 118 -4.29 7.24 11.79
N ASN A 119 -4.90 7.02 10.60
CA ASN A 119 -4.74 7.88 9.42
C ASN A 119 -6.06 8.51 8.92
N ALA A 120 -7.20 8.19 9.53
CA ALA A 120 -8.49 8.72 9.12
C ALA A 120 -8.59 10.23 9.47
N PRO A 121 -9.23 11.05 8.61
CA PRO A 121 -9.51 12.44 8.96
C PRO A 121 -10.47 12.51 10.16
N GLU A 122 -10.40 13.60 10.93
CA GLU A 122 -11.15 13.76 12.19
C GLU A 122 -12.66 13.50 12.04
N GLU A 123 -13.24 13.99 10.94
CA GLU A 123 -14.65 13.80 10.58
C GLU A 123 -15.06 12.32 10.34
N LYS A 124 -14.09 11.42 10.16
CA LYS A 124 -14.29 9.99 9.94
C LYS A 124 -13.99 9.12 11.16
N LEU A 125 -13.40 9.66 12.22
CA LEU A 125 -13.00 8.88 13.41
C LEU A 125 -14.18 8.14 14.06
N GLU A 126 -15.35 8.76 14.14
CA GLU A 126 -16.56 8.11 14.68
C GLU A 126 -17.08 6.96 13.80
N GLU A 127 -16.86 7.03 12.48
CA GLU A 127 -17.15 5.91 11.58
C GLU A 127 -16.13 4.79 11.76
N THR A 128 -14.85 5.14 11.86
CA THR A 128 -13.75 4.19 12.06
C THR A 128 -13.84 3.45 13.40
N LYS A 129 -14.20 4.14 14.50
CA LYS A 129 -14.40 3.53 15.82
C LYS A 129 -15.48 2.44 15.82
N LYS A 130 -16.41 2.45 14.86
CA LYS A 130 -17.44 1.39 14.70
C LYS A 130 -16.86 0.09 14.16
N MET A 131 -15.62 0.04 13.67
CA MET A 131 -14.99 -1.19 13.18
C MET A 131 -14.79 -2.23 14.29
N GLY A 132 -14.84 -1.82 15.56
CA GLY A 132 -14.94 -2.75 16.69
C GLY A 132 -16.14 -3.71 16.57
N ALA A 133 -17.29 -3.22 16.09
CA ALA A 133 -18.46 -4.08 15.85
C ALA A 133 -18.22 -5.08 14.70
N GLU A 134 -17.47 -4.69 13.67
CA GLU A 134 -17.09 -5.61 12.58
C GLU A 134 -16.11 -6.69 13.06
N ILE A 135 -15.15 -6.35 13.92
CA ILE A 135 -14.26 -7.34 14.56
C ILE A 135 -15.09 -8.36 15.36
N ILE A 136 -16.07 -7.92 16.13
CA ILE A 136 -16.96 -8.80 16.90
C ILE A 136 -17.74 -9.72 15.96
N LYS A 137 -18.33 -9.20 14.88
CA LYS A 137 -19.06 -10.01 13.88
C LYS A 137 -18.18 -11.08 13.27
N LEU A 138 -16.95 -10.73 12.87
CA LEU A 138 -15.99 -11.69 12.33
C LEU A 138 -15.61 -12.75 13.36
N CYS A 139 -15.42 -12.36 14.63
CA CYS A 139 -15.13 -13.31 15.70
C CYS A 139 -16.29 -14.28 15.91
N LEU A 140 -17.53 -13.79 15.97
CA LEU A 140 -18.71 -14.64 16.13
C LEU A 140 -18.90 -15.61 14.96
N ALA A 141 -18.65 -15.16 13.72
CA ALA A 141 -18.73 -16.02 12.55
C ALA A 141 -17.71 -17.17 12.59
N LEU A 142 -16.47 -16.87 12.99
CA LEU A 142 -15.43 -17.88 13.11
C LEU A 142 -15.65 -18.81 14.31
N MET A 143 -16.13 -18.29 15.44
CA MET A 143 -16.53 -19.12 16.59
C MET A 143 -17.61 -20.12 16.19
N LYS A 144 -18.61 -19.65 15.44
CA LYS A 144 -19.66 -20.51 14.90
C LYS A 144 -19.07 -21.59 13.99
N LEU A 145 -18.10 -21.25 13.14
CA LEU A 145 -17.43 -22.21 12.28
C LEU A 145 -16.67 -23.28 13.09
N CYS A 146 -15.98 -22.90 14.17
CA CYS A 146 -15.32 -23.85 15.08
C CYS A 146 -16.35 -24.79 15.72
N CYS A 147 -17.45 -24.25 16.25
CA CYS A 147 -18.54 -25.05 16.84
C CYS A 147 -19.19 -25.99 15.82
N ASP A 148 -19.49 -25.51 14.61
CA ASP A 148 -20.07 -26.31 13.54
C ASP A 148 -19.11 -27.43 13.11
N ASN A 149 -17.79 -27.20 13.14
CA ASN A 149 -16.77 -28.20 12.87
C ASN A 149 -16.74 -29.29 13.95
N PHE A 150 -16.74 -28.89 15.23
CA PHE A 150 -16.80 -29.83 16.36
C PHE A 150 -18.07 -30.68 16.37
N VAL A 151 -19.22 -30.09 16.05
CA VAL A 151 -20.50 -30.84 15.95
C VAL A 151 -20.44 -31.90 14.86
N LYS A 152 -19.75 -31.62 13.74
CA LYS A 152 -19.59 -32.56 12.62
C LYS A 152 -18.59 -33.67 12.92
N ASP A 153 -17.50 -33.33 13.61
CA ASP A 153 -16.41 -34.24 13.92
C ASP A 153 -15.91 -34.01 15.36
N PRO A 154 -16.53 -34.63 16.37
CA PRO A 154 -16.15 -34.39 17.77
C PRO A 154 -14.78 -34.99 18.08
N SER A 155 -13.81 -34.15 18.44
CA SER A 155 -12.44 -34.55 18.81
C SER A 155 -11.84 -33.59 19.83
N GLU A 156 -10.81 -34.04 20.57
CA GLU A 156 -10.04 -33.16 21.46
C GLU A 156 -9.39 -32.00 20.69
N GLU A 157 -8.93 -32.26 19.46
CA GLU A 157 -8.37 -31.23 18.58
C GLU A 157 -9.39 -30.13 18.28
N ASN A 158 -10.59 -30.50 17.82
CA ASN A 158 -11.64 -29.53 17.49
C ASN A 158 -12.19 -28.81 18.75
N ALA A 159 -12.17 -29.45 19.92
CA ALA A 159 -12.50 -28.79 21.18
C ALA A 159 -11.44 -27.73 21.54
N ASN A 160 -10.15 -28.07 21.41
CA ASN A 160 -9.05 -27.15 21.66
C ASN A 160 -9.06 -25.96 20.69
N GLU A 161 -9.47 -26.14 19.43
CA GLU A 161 -9.64 -25.03 18.48
C GLU A 161 -10.67 -23.99 18.96
N ILE A 162 -11.78 -24.43 19.58
CA ILE A 162 -12.79 -23.54 20.16
C ILE A 162 -12.19 -22.74 21.32
N GLU A 163 -11.52 -23.43 22.25
CA GLU A 163 -10.89 -22.79 23.41
C GLU A 163 -9.81 -21.78 22.99
N GLN A 164 -8.93 -22.19 22.08
CA GLN A 164 -7.88 -21.34 21.53
C GLN A 164 -8.49 -20.10 20.85
N PHE A 165 -9.52 -20.29 20.05
CA PHE A 165 -10.15 -19.18 19.36
C PHE A 165 -10.88 -18.23 20.33
N ALA A 166 -11.49 -18.76 21.40
CA ALA A 166 -12.08 -17.93 22.45
C ALA A 166 -11.04 -16.99 23.09
N LEU A 167 -9.84 -17.49 23.38
CA LEU A 167 -8.73 -16.68 23.90
C LEU A 167 -8.26 -15.63 22.89
N LEU A 168 -8.06 -16.02 21.62
CA LEU A 168 -7.65 -15.08 20.55
C LEU A 168 -8.66 -13.94 20.37
N SER A 169 -9.97 -14.24 20.44
CA SER A 169 -11.01 -13.22 20.30
C SER A 169 -10.92 -12.12 21.37
N GLN A 170 -10.52 -12.47 22.60
CA GLN A 170 -10.29 -11.51 23.68
C GLN A 170 -9.06 -10.63 23.38
N MET A 171 -7.98 -11.23 22.86
CA MET A 171 -6.79 -10.48 22.44
C MET A 171 -7.10 -9.48 21.33
N TYR A 172 -7.93 -9.85 20.35
CA TYR A 172 -8.36 -8.97 19.26
C TYR A 172 -9.15 -7.77 19.78
N ALA A 173 -10.08 -8.00 20.72
CA ALA A 173 -10.83 -6.93 21.37
C ALA A 173 -9.90 -5.96 22.12
N LEU A 174 -8.94 -6.48 22.89
CA LEU A 174 -7.95 -5.66 23.60
C LEU A 174 -7.09 -4.83 22.64
N LYS A 175 -6.61 -5.44 21.56
CA LYS A 175 -5.78 -4.76 20.54
C LYS A 175 -6.55 -3.65 19.83
N TRP A 176 -7.86 -3.82 19.62
CA TRP A 176 -8.72 -2.78 19.08
C TRP A 176 -8.95 -1.65 20.07
N LEU A 177 -9.29 -1.96 21.33
CA LEU A 177 -9.49 -0.94 22.38
C LEU A 177 -8.25 -0.07 22.59
N GLN A 178 -7.07 -0.71 22.66
CA GLN A 178 -5.78 0.00 22.72
C GLN A 178 -5.50 0.89 21.50
N GLY A 179 -6.15 0.63 20.36
CA GLY A 179 -6.11 1.51 19.19
C GLY A 179 -7.07 2.67 19.34
N ALA A 180 -8.33 2.35 19.64
CA ALA A 180 -9.42 3.30 19.78
C ALA A 180 -9.18 4.35 20.88
N ASP A 181 -8.51 3.99 21.97
CA ASP A 181 -8.25 4.89 23.10
C ASP A 181 -7.10 5.89 22.84
N ARG A 182 -6.35 5.76 21.74
CA ARG A 182 -5.25 6.69 21.41
C ARG A 182 -5.71 8.01 20.81
N ILE A 183 -6.97 8.10 20.39
CA ILE A 183 -7.54 9.19 19.59
C ILE A 183 -8.84 9.68 20.22
#